data_AF-A0A9P9AFH0-F1
#
_entry.id   AF-A0A9P9AFH0-F1
#
_cell.length_a   1.000
_cell.length_b   1.000
_cell.length_c   1.000
_cell.angle_alpha   90.00
_cell.angle_beta   90.00
_cell.angle_gamma   90.00
#
_symmetry.space_group_name_H-M   'P 1'
#
loop_
_entity.id
_entity.type
_entity.pdbx_description
1 polymer ?
#
loop_
_entity_poly.entity_id
_entity_poly.type
_entity_poly.pdbx_seq_one_letter_code
_entity_poly.pdbx_strand_id
1 'polypeptide(L)'
;MPLLANIISDLSPDPWTLYDFTVYLSSNDCLETLQFFQDASRYRYCYAEIVGGNRTPWVSVRCDYDYLRALWEDLLENYILPNGQREVNLPSEVRDRLLGFCSSDLLPHPSELDDAVKIVRELIEDSILPGFLNSHMSAKQPSNGVRGALKRIGSSLRRKILTSLSEWDP
;
A
#
# COMPACT_ATOMS: atom_id res chain seq x y z
N MET A 1 -0.20 -19.90 -10.22
CA MET A 1 -0.47 -18.47 -9.96
C MET A 1 0.35 -18.07 -8.75
N PRO A 2 1.27 -17.10 -8.87
CA PRO A 2 2.05 -16.65 -7.72
C PRO A 2 1.11 -16.00 -6.68
N LEU A 3 1.31 -16.31 -5.40
CA LEU A 3 0.59 -15.66 -4.31
C LEU A 3 1.19 -14.25 -4.10
N LEU A 4 0.35 -13.23 -3.90
CA LEU A 4 0.82 -11.86 -3.71
C LEU A 4 1.86 -11.77 -2.57
N ALA A 5 1.62 -12.48 -1.46
CA ALA A 5 2.57 -12.56 -0.35
C ALA A 5 3.96 -13.06 -0.80
N ASN A 6 4.03 -14.03 -1.71
CA ASN A 6 5.31 -14.55 -2.22
C ASN A 6 6.02 -13.53 -3.13
N ILE A 7 5.27 -12.75 -3.91
CA ILE A 7 5.85 -11.68 -4.75
C ILE A 7 6.39 -10.56 -3.85
N ILE A 8 5.60 -10.08 -2.89
CA ILE A 8 5.98 -8.99 -1.99
C ILE A 8 7.16 -9.40 -1.09
N SER A 9 7.26 -10.68 -0.71
CA SER A 9 8.39 -11.22 0.06
C SER A 9 9.59 -11.65 -0.78
N ASP A 10 9.61 -11.38 -2.09
CA ASP A 10 10.68 -11.79 -3.02
C ASP A 10 10.96 -13.31 -3.04
N LEU A 11 9.93 -14.11 -2.79
CA LEU A 11 9.95 -15.58 -2.80
C LEU A 11 9.40 -16.17 -4.12
N SER A 12 8.95 -15.32 -5.02
CA SER A 12 8.35 -15.73 -6.29
C SER A 12 9.44 -15.93 -7.36
N PRO A 13 9.43 -17.06 -8.10
CA PRO A 13 10.43 -17.31 -9.14
C PRO A 13 10.22 -16.41 -10.37
N ASP A 14 11.27 -16.30 -11.18
CA ASP A 14 11.20 -15.67 -12.51
C ASP A 14 10.04 -16.27 -13.33
N PRO A 15 9.23 -15.46 -14.05
CA PRO A 15 9.38 -14.01 -14.32
C PRO A 15 8.49 -13.12 -13.43
N TRP A 16 8.09 -13.59 -12.24
CA TRP A 16 7.16 -12.87 -11.36
C TRP A 16 7.88 -12.42 -10.09
N THR A 17 9.07 -11.83 -10.24
CA THR A 17 9.89 -11.38 -9.11
C THR A 17 9.32 -10.09 -8.49
N LEU A 18 9.77 -9.75 -7.28
CA LEU A 18 9.46 -8.45 -6.67
C LEU A 18 9.91 -7.29 -7.56
N TYR A 19 11.04 -7.44 -8.24
CA TYR A 19 11.57 -6.44 -9.16
C TYR A 19 10.62 -6.19 -10.34
N ASP A 20 10.18 -7.25 -11.03
CA ASP A 20 9.25 -7.14 -12.15
C ASP A 20 7.93 -6.49 -11.72
N PHE A 21 7.44 -6.87 -10.54
CA PHE A 21 6.24 -6.30 -9.98
C PHE A 21 6.41 -4.81 -9.62
N THR A 22 7.57 -4.43 -9.08
CA THR A 22 7.90 -3.02 -8.76
C THR A 22 7.95 -2.17 -10.03
N VAL A 23 8.58 -2.66 -11.09
CA VAL A 23 8.64 -1.99 -12.40
C VAL A 23 7.23 -1.83 -12.99
N TYR A 24 6.41 -2.88 -12.90
CA TYR A 24 5.01 -2.82 -13.34
C TYR A 24 4.21 -1.78 -12.56
N LEU A 25 4.29 -1.77 -11.24
CA LEU A 25 3.58 -0.81 -10.39
C LEU A 25 4.00 0.64 -10.70
N SER A 26 5.30 0.88 -10.87
CA SER A 26 5.82 2.21 -11.22
C SER A 26 5.34 2.68 -12.59
N SER A 27 5.14 1.76 -13.54
CA SER A 27 4.64 2.08 -14.88
C SER A 27 3.13 2.37 -14.91
N ASN A 28 2.40 1.92 -13.89
CA ASN A 28 0.94 2.08 -13.78
C ASN A 28 0.53 3.15 -12.76
N ASP A 29 1.50 3.91 -12.22
CA ASP A 29 1.28 4.88 -11.14
C ASP A 29 0.55 4.26 -9.94
N CYS A 30 0.94 3.02 -9.56
CA CYS A 30 0.38 2.28 -8.42
C CYS A 30 1.46 1.90 -7.38
N LEU A 31 2.67 2.45 -7.49
CA LEU A 31 3.81 2.07 -6.64
C LEU A 31 3.57 2.35 -5.15
N GLU A 32 2.78 3.38 -4.87
CA GLU A 32 2.36 3.77 -3.52
C GLU A 32 1.66 2.63 -2.76
N THR A 33 0.92 1.75 -3.44
CA THR A 33 0.29 0.59 -2.77
C THR A 33 1.30 -0.42 -2.23
N LEU A 34 2.43 -0.62 -2.91
CA LEU A 34 3.53 -1.47 -2.41
C LEU A 34 4.33 -0.76 -1.31
N GLN A 35 4.63 0.53 -1.49
CA GLN A 35 5.36 1.32 -0.51
C GLN A 35 4.60 1.39 0.83
N PHE A 36 3.26 1.51 0.79
CA PHE A 36 2.42 1.46 1.97
C PHE A 36 2.61 0.15 2.77
N PHE A 37 2.68 -1.01 2.12
CA PHE A 37 2.94 -2.27 2.83
C PHE A 37 4.30 -2.29 3.52
N GLN A 38 5.32 -1.80 2.82
CA GLN A 38 6.69 -1.77 3.35
C GLN A 38 6.78 -0.84 4.56
N ASP A 39 6.18 0.36 4.45
CA ASP A 39 6.16 1.35 5.52
C ASP A 39 5.31 0.91 6.72
N ALA A 40 4.15 0.30 6.48
CA ALA A 40 3.32 -0.27 7.55
C ALA A 40 4.01 -1.43 8.27
N SER A 41 4.73 -2.29 7.53
CA SER A 41 5.52 -3.38 8.11
C SER A 41 6.70 -2.85 8.92
N ARG A 42 7.38 -1.82 8.42
CA ARG A 42 8.46 -1.12 9.13
C ARG A 42 7.96 -0.50 10.43
N TYR A 43 6.82 0.19 10.40
CA TYR A 43 6.19 0.75 11.59
C TYR A 43 5.91 -0.34 12.64
N ARG A 44 5.30 -1.45 12.23
CA ARG A 44 5.02 -2.59 13.13
C ARG A 44 6.29 -3.16 13.76
N TYR A 45 7.34 -3.34 12.97
CA TYR A 45 8.62 -3.85 13.46
C TYR A 45 9.24 -2.91 14.50
N CYS A 46 9.36 -1.61 14.15
CA CYS A 46 9.90 -0.60 15.06
C CYS A 46 9.05 -0.45 16.34
N TYR A 47 7.73 -0.51 16.23
CA TYR A 47 6.84 -0.45 17.39
C TYR A 47 7.12 -1.62 18.36
N ALA A 48 7.23 -2.85 17.85
CA ALA A 48 7.51 -4.02 18.67
C ALA A 48 8.88 -3.93 19.37
N GLU A 49 9.91 -3.45 18.67
CA GLU A 49 11.25 -3.27 19.24
C GLU A 49 11.29 -2.18 20.32
N ILE A 50 10.61 -1.04 20.10
CA ILE A 50 10.69 0.13 20.98
C ILE A 50 9.74 0.02 22.17
N VAL A 51 8.51 -0.46 21.94
CA VAL A 51 7.46 -0.55 22.96
C VAL A 51 7.44 -1.92 23.64
N GLY A 52 7.74 -2.99 22.89
CA GLY A 52 7.81 -4.36 23.40
C GLY A 52 9.20 -4.80 23.87
N GLY A 53 10.26 -4.11 23.43
CA GLY A 53 11.63 -4.40 23.83
C GLY A 53 11.96 -3.91 25.24
N ASN A 54 12.53 -4.79 26.05
CA ASN A 54 13.14 -4.41 27.31
C ASN A 54 14.61 -4.11 27.04
N ARG A 55 15.06 -2.86 27.28
CA ARG A 55 16.47 -2.38 27.47
C ARG A 55 17.00 -1.41 26.42
N THR A 56 16.81 -0.10 26.64
CA THR A 56 17.77 0.94 26.26
C THR A 56 17.75 2.10 27.28
N PRO A 57 18.84 2.89 27.41
CA PRO A 57 18.84 4.12 28.22
C PRO A 57 17.70 5.09 27.85
N TRP A 58 17.21 5.88 28.81
CA TRP A 58 16.02 6.74 28.61
C TRP A 58 16.15 7.77 27.46
N VAL A 59 17.38 8.23 27.17
CA VAL A 59 17.65 9.13 26.04
C VAL A 59 17.51 8.43 24.69
N SER A 60 18.00 7.19 24.56
CA SER A 60 17.80 6.37 23.35
C SER A 60 16.32 6.06 23.14
N VAL A 61 15.57 5.71 24.20
CA VAL A 61 14.12 5.47 24.09
C VAL A 61 13.36 6.67 23.53
N ARG A 62 13.73 7.90 23.91
CA ARG A 62 13.10 9.11 23.35
C ARG A 62 13.39 9.29 21.86
N CYS A 63 14.66 9.17 21.44
CA CYS A 63 15.02 9.26 20.03
C CYS A 63 14.34 8.16 19.20
N ASP A 64 14.23 6.96 19.75
CA ASP A 64 13.53 5.84 19.12
C ASP A 64 12.02 6.14 19.00
N TYR A 65 11.41 6.73 20.04
CA TYR A 65 10.00 7.12 20.02
C TYR A 65 9.71 8.27 19.03
N ASP A 66 10.59 9.26 18.94
CA ASP A 66 10.49 10.35 17.95
C ASP A 66 10.59 9.79 16.52
N TYR A 67 11.47 8.81 16.29
CA TYR A 67 11.54 8.10 15.02
C TYR A 67 10.26 7.32 14.72
N LEU A 68 9.72 6.60 15.70
CA LEU A 68 8.46 5.87 15.55
C LEU A 68 7.28 6.80 15.26
N ARG A 69 7.27 8.00 15.85
CA ARG A 69 6.29 9.05 15.54
C ARG A 69 6.43 9.53 14.11
N ALA A 70 7.64 9.85 13.66
CA ALA A 70 7.88 10.26 12.29
C ALA A 70 7.40 9.20 11.28
N LEU A 71 7.60 7.90 11.55
CA LEU A 71 7.07 6.83 10.71
C LEU A 71 5.52 6.82 10.63
N TRP A 72 4.85 7.09 11.76
CA TRP A 72 3.39 7.16 11.79
C TRP A 72 2.86 8.38 11.03
N GLU A 73 3.47 9.55 11.25
CA GLU A 73 3.13 10.80 10.55
C GLU A 73 3.36 10.65 9.05
N ASP A 74 4.51 10.10 8.63
CA ASP A 74 4.80 9.81 7.22
C ASP A 74 3.75 8.87 6.61
N LEU A 75 3.30 7.85 7.35
CA LEU A 75 2.25 6.95 6.88
C LEU A 75 0.94 7.71 6.60
N LEU A 76 0.55 8.57 7.54
CA LEU A 76 -0.68 9.35 7.40
C LEU A 76 -0.59 10.38 6.29
N GLU A 77 0.47 11.19 6.26
CA GLU A 77 0.65 12.27 5.28
C GLU A 77 0.77 11.77 3.85
N ASN A 78 1.53 10.69 3.64
CA ASN A 78 1.78 10.20 2.28
C ASN A 78 0.62 9.36 1.76
N TYR A 79 0.05 8.47 2.58
CA TYR A 79 -0.85 7.44 2.09
C TYR A 79 -2.31 7.61 2.50
N ILE A 80 -2.60 8.31 3.61
CA ILE A 80 -3.94 8.38 4.18
C ILE A 80 -4.58 9.76 3.97
N LEU A 81 -3.80 10.83 3.95
CA LEU A 81 -4.30 12.18 3.78
C LEU A 81 -5.02 12.34 2.44
N PRO A 82 -6.26 12.85 2.43
CA PRO A 82 -7.03 12.97 1.20
C PRO A 82 -6.37 13.94 0.21
N ASN A 83 -6.41 13.57 -1.07
CA ASN A 83 -5.75 14.30 -2.16
C ASN A 83 -4.21 14.27 -2.11
N GLY A 84 -3.63 13.37 -1.30
CA GLY A 84 -2.20 13.10 -1.31
C GLY A 84 -1.75 12.52 -2.64
N GLN A 85 -0.50 12.82 -3.04
CA GLN A 85 0.07 12.27 -4.28
C GLN A 85 0.27 10.74 -4.22
N ARG A 86 0.35 10.19 -3.02
CA ARG A 86 0.52 8.75 -2.75
C ARG A 86 -0.68 8.17 -2.00
N GLU A 87 -1.82 8.87 -2.00
CA GLU A 87 -3.03 8.43 -1.30
C GLU A 87 -3.42 7.02 -1.76
N VAL A 88 -3.42 6.07 -0.84
CA VAL A 88 -3.91 4.73 -1.12
C VAL A 88 -5.42 4.71 -1.09
N ASN A 89 -5.99 3.84 -1.91
CA ASN A 89 -7.40 3.83 -2.17
C ASN A 89 -8.18 3.16 -1.02
N LEU A 90 -8.55 3.94 -0.01
CA LEU A 90 -9.26 3.48 1.19
C LEU A 90 -10.68 4.06 1.27
N PRO A 91 -11.64 3.32 1.84
CA PRO A 91 -12.94 3.86 2.26
C PRO A 91 -12.75 5.02 3.23
N SER A 92 -13.63 6.03 3.14
CA SER A 92 -13.58 7.23 3.99
C SER A 92 -13.59 6.88 5.47
N GLU A 93 -14.39 5.90 5.89
CA GLU A 93 -14.50 5.47 7.28
C GLU A 93 -13.17 4.99 7.88
N VAL A 94 -12.39 4.21 7.10
CA VAL A 94 -11.08 3.72 7.55
C VAL A 94 -10.06 4.85 7.58
N ARG A 95 -10.10 5.73 6.58
CA ARG A 95 -9.24 6.92 6.52
C ARG A 95 -9.49 7.86 7.70
N ASP A 96 -10.75 8.20 7.95
CA ASP A 96 -11.13 9.15 9.00
C ASP A 96 -10.79 8.60 10.39
N ARG A 97 -10.94 7.28 10.58
CA ARG A 97 -10.47 6.59 11.80
C ARG A 97 -8.96 6.73 11.99
N LEU A 98 -8.16 6.51 10.94
CA LEU A 98 -6.71 6.62 11.00
C LEU A 98 -6.25 8.06 11.25
N LEU A 99 -6.89 9.05 10.61
CA LEU A 99 -6.63 10.47 10.84
C LEU A 99 -7.03 10.93 12.25
N GLY A 100 -7.97 10.23 12.91
CA GLY A 100 -8.30 10.47 14.31
C GLY A 100 -7.12 10.33 15.27
N PHE A 101 -6.08 9.58 14.89
CA PHE A 101 -4.86 9.43 15.69
C PHE A 101 -3.86 10.58 15.54
N CYS A 102 -4.03 11.51 14.59
CA CYS A 102 -3.14 12.67 14.42
C CYS A 102 -3.04 13.53 15.70
N SER A 103 -4.09 13.56 16.52
CA SER A 103 -4.14 14.36 17.75
C SER A 103 -3.80 13.55 19.01
N SER A 104 -3.38 12.29 18.88
CA SER A 104 -3.07 11.43 20.03
C SER A 104 -1.64 11.66 20.52
N ASP A 105 -1.48 11.90 21.82
CA ASP A 105 -0.16 11.97 22.46
C ASP A 105 0.57 10.62 22.47
N LEU A 106 -0.19 9.52 22.36
CA LEU A 106 0.31 8.15 22.32
C LEU A 106 0.26 7.60 20.90
N LEU A 107 1.36 6.98 20.47
CA LEU A 107 1.43 6.29 19.18
C LEU A 107 0.49 5.07 19.17
N PRO A 108 -0.37 4.95 18.13
CA PRO A 108 -1.34 3.87 18.05
C PRO A 108 -0.67 2.51 17.88
N HIS A 109 -1.35 1.46 18.31
CA HIS A 109 -0.86 0.11 18.11
C HIS A 109 -0.86 -0.23 16.60
N PRO A 110 0.13 -0.96 16.05
CA PRO A 110 0.20 -1.29 14.63
C PRO A 110 -0.94 -2.17 14.10
N SER A 111 -1.85 -2.64 14.96
CA SER A 111 -3.10 -3.28 14.55
C SER A 111 -4.12 -2.29 13.99
N GLU A 112 -4.02 -0.99 14.29
CA GLU A 112 -4.93 0.03 13.75
C GLU A 112 -4.83 0.12 12.21
N LEU A 113 -3.69 -0.27 11.65
CA LEU A 113 -3.43 -0.35 10.21
C LEU A 113 -3.95 -1.64 9.56
N ASP A 114 -4.42 -2.64 10.31
CA ASP A 114 -4.74 -3.97 9.76
C ASP A 114 -5.84 -3.93 8.69
N ASP A 115 -6.89 -3.14 8.92
CA ASP A 115 -7.96 -2.96 7.94
C ASP A 115 -7.43 -2.30 6.65
N ALA A 116 -6.61 -1.26 6.78
CA ALA A 116 -6.04 -0.55 5.64
C ALA A 116 -5.10 -1.47 4.85
N VAL A 117 -4.24 -2.22 5.53
CA VAL A 117 -3.35 -3.24 4.94
C VAL A 117 -4.17 -4.31 4.22
N LYS A 118 -5.29 -4.76 4.80
CA LYS A 118 -6.18 -5.74 4.18
C LYS A 118 -6.83 -5.18 2.91
N ILE A 119 -7.39 -3.98 2.96
CA ILE A 119 -8.07 -3.33 1.82
C ILE A 119 -7.09 -3.10 0.67
N VAL A 120 -5.90 -2.58 0.95
CA VAL A 120 -4.88 -2.37 -0.08
C VAL A 120 -4.41 -3.70 -0.67
N ARG A 121 -4.44 -4.79 0.11
CA ARG A 121 -4.07 -6.13 -0.37
C ARG A 121 -5.11 -6.65 -1.34
N GLU A 122 -6.38 -6.58 -0.96
CA GLU A 122 -7.51 -6.93 -1.82
C GLU A 122 -7.49 -6.10 -3.11
N LEU A 123 -7.18 -4.79 -3.03
CA LEU A 123 -7.01 -3.93 -4.20
C LEU A 123 -5.93 -4.45 -5.15
N ILE A 124 -4.76 -4.83 -4.63
CA ILE A 124 -3.70 -5.39 -5.47
C ILE A 124 -4.16 -6.71 -6.08
N GLU A 125 -4.71 -7.63 -5.29
CA GLU A 125 -5.11 -8.96 -5.74
C GLU A 125 -6.22 -8.92 -6.80
N ASP A 126 -7.21 -8.05 -6.63
CA ASP A 126 -8.39 -7.99 -7.50
C ASP A 126 -8.18 -7.10 -8.74
N SER A 127 -7.36 -6.05 -8.64
CA SER A 127 -7.28 -5.03 -9.68
C SER A 127 -5.92 -4.92 -10.37
N ILE A 128 -4.80 -5.18 -9.66
CA ILE A 128 -3.45 -4.93 -10.17
C ILE A 128 -2.79 -6.23 -10.62
N LEU A 129 -2.86 -7.28 -9.79
CA LEU A 129 -2.23 -8.57 -10.00
C LEU A 129 -2.69 -9.25 -11.32
N PRO A 130 -3.98 -9.25 -11.70
CA PRO A 130 -4.40 -9.81 -12.99
C PRO A 130 -3.79 -9.06 -14.18
N GLY A 131 -3.63 -7.73 -14.06
CA GLY A 131 -3.00 -6.89 -15.08
C GLY A 131 -1.52 -7.20 -15.25
N PHE A 132 -0.80 -7.37 -14.13
CA PHE A 132 0.60 -7.79 -14.11
C PHE A 132 0.79 -9.16 -14.76
N LEU A 133 -0.03 -10.14 -14.40
CA LEU A 133 0.08 -11.49 -14.96
C LEU A 133 -0.17 -11.49 -16.48
N ASN A 134 -1.15 -10.71 -16.95
CA ASN A 134 -1.45 -10.56 -18.36
C ASN A 134 -0.32 -9.85 -19.15
N SER A 135 0.39 -8.87 -18.56
CA SER A 135 1.49 -8.20 -19.26
C SER A 135 2.64 -9.16 -19.59
N HIS A 136 2.96 -10.09 -18.69
CA HIS A 136 3.97 -11.12 -18.93
C HIS A 136 3.49 -12.22 -19.91
N MET A 137 2.19 -12.51 -19.97
CA MET A 137 1.63 -13.43 -20.97
C MET A 137 1.62 -12.82 -22.38
N SER A 138 1.32 -11.53 -22.50
CA SER A 138 1.28 -10.83 -23.79
C SER A 138 2.69 -10.56 -24.35
N ALA A 139 3.71 -10.38 -23.51
CA ALA A 139 5.10 -10.21 -23.95
C ALA A 139 5.70 -11.47 -24.62
N LYS A 140 5.07 -12.64 -24.45
CA LYS A 140 5.48 -13.90 -25.09
C LYS A 140 4.85 -14.14 -26.46
N GLN A 141 3.99 -13.24 -26.96
CA GLN A 141 3.51 -13.30 -28.34
C GLN A 141 4.46 -12.49 -29.24
N PRO A 142 5.10 -13.08 -30.27
CA PRO A 142 5.77 -12.30 -31.30
C PRO A 142 4.70 -11.45 -31.99
N SER A 143 4.64 -10.16 -31.66
CA SER A 143 3.62 -9.26 -32.21
C SER A 143 3.88 -9.03 -33.69
N ASN A 144 3.04 -9.61 -34.55
CA ASN A 144 2.61 -8.90 -35.74
C ASN A 144 1.69 -7.76 -35.23
N GLY A 145 2.10 -6.52 -35.47
CA GLY A 145 1.76 -5.38 -34.63
C GLY A 145 0.29 -4.98 -34.58
N VAL A 146 -0.13 -4.47 -33.42
CA VAL A 146 -1.03 -3.32 -33.30
C VAL A 146 -0.59 -2.53 -32.06
N ARG A 147 -0.10 -1.32 -32.30
CA ARG A 147 0.31 -0.35 -31.29
C ARG A 147 -0.94 0.39 -30.79
N GLY A 148 -1.22 0.33 -29.50
CA GLY A 148 -2.09 1.30 -28.82
C GLY A 148 -3.27 0.70 -28.07
N ALA A 149 -3.09 0.47 -26.76
CA ALA A 149 -4.17 0.51 -25.77
C ALA A 149 -3.61 0.35 -24.35
N LEU A 150 -2.95 1.37 -23.80
CA LEU A 150 -2.74 1.46 -22.35
C LEU A 150 -2.55 2.94 -21.97
N LYS A 151 -3.64 3.69 -22.07
CA LYS A 151 -3.91 4.80 -21.15
C LYS A 151 -5.18 4.40 -20.42
N ARG A 152 -5.23 4.63 -19.09
CA ARG A 152 -6.44 4.67 -18.23
C ARG A 152 -6.75 3.52 -17.26
N ILE A 153 -5.77 2.82 -16.67
CA ILE A 153 -6.09 1.99 -15.48
C ILE A 153 -6.33 2.87 -14.23
N GLY A 154 -5.52 3.92 -14.02
CA GLY A 154 -5.71 4.86 -12.88
C GLY A 154 -7.06 5.58 -12.87
N SER A 155 -7.66 5.85 -14.04
CA SER A 155 -9.01 6.45 -14.13
C SER A 155 -10.16 5.44 -13.91
N SER A 156 -9.86 4.13 -13.88
CA SER A 156 -10.85 3.08 -13.66
C SER A 156 -11.09 2.83 -12.17
N LEU A 157 -10.03 2.94 -11.36
CA LEU A 157 -10.11 2.81 -9.90
C LEU A 157 -10.96 3.94 -9.28
N ARG A 158 -10.76 5.18 -9.72
CA ARG A 158 -11.62 6.32 -9.33
C ARG A 158 -13.09 6.11 -9.73
N ARG A 159 -13.37 5.52 -10.89
CA ARG A 159 -14.75 5.30 -11.37
C ARG A 159 -15.47 4.18 -10.63
N LYS A 160 -14.80 3.07 -10.31
CA LYS A 160 -15.45 1.96 -9.58
C LYS A 160 -15.89 2.35 -8.17
N ILE A 161 -15.12 3.21 -7.50
CA ILE A 161 -15.48 3.70 -6.16
C ILE A 161 -16.57 4.76 -6.24
N LEU A 162 -16.53 5.66 -7.22
CA LEU A 162 -17.61 6.64 -7.41
C LEU A 162 -18.96 5.97 -7.70
N THR A 163 -18.99 4.87 -8.46
CA THR A 163 -20.23 4.11 -8.72
C THR A 163 -20.75 3.37 -7.49
N SER A 164 -19.88 2.93 -6.57
CA SER A 164 -20.32 2.30 -5.32
C SER A 164 -20.82 3.32 -4.29
N LEU A 165 -20.38 4.59 -4.39
CA LEU A 165 -20.78 5.67 -3.49
C LEU A 165 -22.07 6.37 -3.93
N SER A 166 -22.50 6.22 -5.20
CA SER A 166 -23.73 6.84 -5.73
C SER A 166 -25.00 6.00 -5.50
N GLU A 167 -24.90 4.83 -4.88
CA GLU A 167 -26.03 3.90 -4.72
C GLU A 167 -26.79 4.07 -3.39
N TRP A 168 -26.48 5.13 -2.62
CA TRP A 168 -27.18 5.45 -1.37
C TRP A 168 -27.32 6.96 -1.16
N ASP A 169 -28.30 7.57 -1.83
CA ASP A 169 -28.92 8.80 -1.37
C ASP A 169 -30.44 8.54 -1.28
N PRO A 170 -31.09 8.80 -0.12
CA PRO A 170 -32.51 8.53 0.11
C PRO A 170 -33.48 9.44 -0.68
#